data_AF-A0A7C3GKG1-F1
#
_entry.id   AF-A0A7C3GKG1-F1
#
_cell.length_a   1.000
_cell.length_b   1.000
_cell.length_c   1.000
_cell.angle_alpha   90.00
_cell.angle_beta   90.00
_cell.angle_gamma   90.00
#
_symmetry.space_group_name_H-M   'P 1'
#
loop_
_entity.id
_entity.type
_entity.pdbx_description
1 polymer ?
#
loop_
_entity_poly.entity_id
_entity_poly.type
_entity_poly.pdbx_seq_one_letter_code
_entity_poly.pdbx_strand_id
1 'polypeptide(L)'
;MQKVSVSPAEKFSLAISEIAPDKSISHRSVMFAMLADGTSEIENFLRAEDTLNSLEIVKNLGAKVEDNGEIIKISSDGIQEPFEILDCGNSGTGMRLFCGLLSSAEGHFVLTGDKYLRRRPMKRVTAPLISIGAKIDGRENGDLAPLSIRGASLKAFNYESKIASAQVKSCMILAALRADGECKYTEP
;
A
#
# COMPACT_ATOMS: atom_id res chain seq x y z
N MET A 1 23.36 -19.55 -5.84
CA MET A 1 23.71 -18.73 -4.65
C MET A 1 25.06 -18.09 -4.92
N GLN A 2 25.13 -16.76 -4.93
CA GLN A 2 26.43 -16.08 -4.91
C GLN A 2 27.04 -16.24 -3.50
N LYS A 3 28.33 -16.58 -3.44
CA LYS A 3 29.10 -16.59 -2.19
C LYS A 3 29.88 -15.28 -2.11
N VAL A 4 29.76 -14.58 -0.99
CA VAL A 4 30.53 -13.38 -0.70
C VAL A 4 31.46 -13.69 0.46
N SER A 5 32.76 -13.46 0.29
CA SER A 5 33.76 -13.55 1.36
C SER A 5 33.99 -12.15 1.91
N VAL A 6 33.82 -11.98 3.22
CA VAL A 6 34.00 -10.71 3.92
C VAL A 6 35.19 -10.84 4.86
N SER A 7 36.06 -9.83 4.92
CA SER A 7 37.23 -9.78 5.80
C SER A 7 37.28 -8.44 6.54
N PRO A 8 37.95 -8.36 7.71
CA PRO A 8 38.06 -7.11 8.46
C PRO A 8 38.67 -5.99 7.62
N ALA A 9 38.06 -4.80 7.65
CA ALA A 9 38.62 -3.61 7.02
C ALA A 9 39.58 -2.90 7.99
N GLU A 10 40.76 -2.50 7.50
CA GLU A 10 41.72 -1.72 8.31
C GLU A 10 41.23 -0.29 8.56
N LYS A 11 40.52 0.30 7.59
CA LYS A 11 39.87 1.63 7.68
C LYS A 11 38.59 1.63 6.82
N PHE A 12 37.61 2.44 7.19
CA PHE A 12 36.40 2.67 6.40
C PHE A 12 36.12 4.18 6.30
N SER A 13 35.99 4.68 5.07
CA SER A 13 35.56 6.05 4.78
C SER A 13 34.66 6.00 3.56
N LEU A 14 33.49 6.62 3.65
CA LEU A 14 32.51 6.69 2.58
C LEU A 14 31.91 8.09 2.57
N ALA A 15 31.94 8.73 1.40
CA ALA A 15 31.15 9.93 1.12
C ALA A 15 30.07 9.54 0.10
N ILE A 16 28.82 9.83 0.42
CA ILE A 16 27.66 9.53 -0.43
C ILE A 16 27.09 10.86 -0.91
N SER A 17 26.94 11.02 -2.23
CA SER A 17 26.42 12.24 -2.85
C SER A 17 24.89 12.30 -2.90
N GLU A 18 24.21 11.17 -2.70
CA GLU A 18 22.77 11.02 -2.91
C GLU A 18 22.08 10.39 -1.71
N ILE A 19 20.83 10.79 -1.48
CA ILE A 19 19.97 10.20 -0.46
C ILE A 19 19.34 8.95 -1.04
N ALA A 20 19.50 7.83 -0.33
CA ALA A 20 18.90 6.56 -0.71
C ALA A 20 17.37 6.67 -0.79
N PRO A 21 16.74 6.07 -1.81
CA PRO A 21 15.30 6.12 -1.97
C PRO A 21 14.59 5.39 -0.82
N ASP A 22 13.54 6.02 -0.27
CA ASP A 22 12.79 5.47 0.86
C ASP A 22 11.62 4.58 0.39
N LYS A 23 11.56 3.37 0.93
CA LYS A 23 10.53 2.39 0.57
C LYS A 23 9.12 2.83 0.94
N SER A 24 8.94 3.43 2.12
CA SER A 24 7.64 3.87 2.62
C SER A 24 7.09 5.07 1.85
N ILE A 25 7.96 5.98 1.43
CA ILE A 25 7.62 7.11 0.54
C ILE A 25 7.30 6.57 -0.86
N SER A 26 8.08 5.63 -1.38
CA SER A 26 7.83 5.02 -2.69
C SER A 26 6.45 4.35 -2.77
N HIS A 27 6.05 3.56 -1.77
CA HIS A 27 4.69 3.00 -1.71
C HIS A 27 3.60 4.07 -1.73
N ARG A 28 3.77 5.14 -0.96
CA ARG A 28 2.75 6.19 -0.81
C ARG A 28 2.67 7.10 -2.02
N SER A 29 3.82 7.42 -2.64
CA SER A 29 3.88 8.29 -3.82
C SER A 29 3.05 7.74 -4.97
N VAL A 30 3.14 6.43 -5.27
CA VAL A 30 2.33 5.82 -6.33
C VAL A 30 0.83 5.79 -5.99
N MET A 31 0.48 5.53 -4.73
CA MET A 31 -0.91 5.56 -4.27
C MET A 31 -1.51 6.96 -4.35
N PHE A 32 -0.77 7.98 -3.88
CA PHE A 32 -1.22 9.36 -3.89
C PHE A 32 -1.25 9.95 -5.30
N ALA A 33 -0.28 9.59 -6.14
CA ALA A 33 -0.28 9.99 -7.54
C ALA A 33 -1.50 9.47 -8.31
N MET A 34 -1.96 8.26 -8.01
CA MET A 34 -3.21 7.71 -8.56
C MET A 34 -4.46 8.46 -8.08
N LEU A 35 -4.40 9.13 -6.93
CA LEU A 35 -5.52 9.87 -6.34
C LEU A 35 -5.52 11.37 -6.67
N ALA A 36 -4.41 11.89 -7.19
CA ALA A 36 -4.25 13.30 -7.48
C ALA A 36 -4.82 13.65 -8.86
N ASP A 37 -5.37 14.86 -8.97
CA ASP A 37 -5.76 15.40 -10.27
C ASP A 37 -4.52 15.72 -11.12
N GLY A 38 -4.59 15.42 -12.42
CA GLY A 38 -3.51 15.68 -13.37
C GLY A 38 -2.38 14.65 -13.34
N THR A 39 -1.16 15.09 -13.67
CA THR A 39 0.03 14.22 -13.74
C THR A 39 0.96 14.50 -12.58
N SER A 40 1.24 13.48 -11.78
CA SER A 40 2.29 13.50 -10.75
C SER A 40 3.60 12.98 -11.33
N GLU A 41 4.71 13.60 -10.95
CA GLU A 41 6.06 13.16 -11.30
C GLU A 41 6.79 12.68 -10.04
N ILE A 42 7.39 11.50 -10.10
CA ILE A 42 8.10 10.87 -8.98
C ILE A 42 9.55 10.63 -9.40
N GLU A 43 10.46 11.34 -8.75
CA GLU A 43 11.91 11.15 -8.82
C GLU A 43 12.41 10.32 -7.63
N ASN A 44 13.60 9.72 -7.77
CA ASN A 44 14.25 8.92 -6.73
C ASN A 44 13.32 7.83 -6.15
N PHE A 45 12.56 7.16 -7.02
CA PHE A 45 11.69 6.06 -6.64
C PHE A 45 12.51 4.81 -6.32
N LEU A 46 12.24 4.15 -5.18
CA LEU A 46 12.91 2.90 -4.86
C LEU A 46 12.47 1.82 -5.84
N ARG A 47 13.37 1.33 -6.68
CA ARG A 47 13.11 0.21 -7.62
C ARG A 47 13.36 -1.16 -6.98
N ALA A 48 12.66 -1.43 -5.87
CA ALA A 48 12.64 -2.73 -5.22
C ALA A 48 11.37 -3.51 -5.59
N GLU A 49 11.40 -4.84 -5.49
CA GLU A 49 10.25 -5.70 -5.81
C GLU A 49 8.96 -5.25 -5.09
N ASP A 50 9.05 -4.95 -3.79
CA ASP A 50 7.92 -4.45 -2.99
C ASP A 50 7.23 -3.23 -3.62
N THR A 51 8.01 -2.24 -4.06
CA THR A 51 7.51 -0.95 -4.56
C THR A 51 7.14 -1.03 -6.03
N LEU A 52 7.83 -1.84 -6.82
CA LEU A 52 7.43 -2.18 -8.19
C LEU A 52 6.07 -2.90 -8.22
N ASN A 53 5.79 -3.79 -7.26
CA ASN A 53 4.46 -4.39 -7.12
C ASN A 53 3.39 -3.34 -6.82
N SER A 54 3.71 -2.29 -6.06
CA SER A 54 2.76 -1.19 -5.82
C SER A 54 2.52 -0.35 -7.07
N LEU A 55 3.56 -0.13 -7.87
CA LEU A 55 3.44 0.54 -9.16
C LEU A 55 2.57 -0.28 -10.13
N GLU A 56 2.73 -1.60 -10.13
CA GLU A 56 1.91 -2.50 -10.96
C GLU A 56 0.45 -2.53 -10.51
N ILE A 57 0.20 -2.56 -9.21
CA ILE A 57 -1.16 -2.49 -8.67
C ILE A 57 -1.86 -1.20 -9.12
N VAL A 58 -1.21 -0.03 -9.06
CA VAL A 58 -1.88 1.21 -9.51
C VAL A 58 -2.15 1.24 -11.01
N LYS A 59 -1.31 0.60 -11.85
CA LYS A 59 -1.63 0.40 -13.28
C LYS A 59 -2.89 -0.45 -13.46
N ASN A 60 -2.98 -1.56 -12.73
CA ASN A 60 -4.14 -2.46 -12.78
C ASN A 60 -5.42 -1.77 -12.29
N LEU A 61 -5.30 -0.79 -11.39
CA LEU A 61 -6.40 0.06 -10.93
C LEU A 61 -6.73 1.21 -11.91
N GLY A 62 -6.13 1.24 -13.09
CA GLY A 62 -6.46 2.17 -14.18
C GLY A 62 -5.50 3.35 -14.37
N ALA A 63 -4.45 3.48 -13.54
CA ALA A 63 -3.51 4.59 -13.69
C ALA A 63 -2.65 4.44 -14.96
N LYS A 64 -2.48 5.53 -15.71
CA LYS A 64 -1.49 5.61 -16.79
C LYS A 64 -0.12 5.91 -16.19
N VAL A 65 0.83 5.00 -16.40
CA VAL A 65 2.19 5.09 -15.89
C VAL A 65 3.19 5.18 -17.03
N GLU A 66 3.98 6.25 -17.06
CA GLU A 66 5.12 6.43 -17.96
C GLU A 66 6.40 6.43 -17.13
N ASP A 67 7.33 5.52 -17.43
CA ASP A 67 8.56 5.34 -16.66
C ASP A 67 9.77 5.34 -17.60
N ASN A 68 10.64 6.36 -17.48
CA ASN A 68 11.84 6.49 -18.30
C ASN A 68 13.13 5.99 -17.58
N GLY A 69 13.01 5.39 -16.40
CA GLY A 69 14.14 4.95 -15.57
C GLY A 69 14.52 5.92 -14.45
N GLU A 70 14.32 7.22 -14.66
CA GLU A 70 14.68 8.30 -13.71
C GLU A 70 13.44 8.92 -13.06
N ILE A 71 12.44 9.26 -13.89
CA ILE A 71 11.18 9.87 -13.50
C ILE A 71 10.05 8.92 -13.86
N ILE A 72 9.14 8.71 -12.91
CA ILE A 72 7.87 8.02 -13.12
C ILE A 72 6.77 9.08 -13.16
N LYS A 73 6.03 9.15 -14.26
CA LYS A 73 4.85 10.00 -14.42
C LYS A 73 3.58 9.16 -14.28
N ILE A 74 2.68 9.59 -13.41
CA ILE A 74 1.43 8.88 -13.14
C ILE A 74 0.27 9.88 -13.27
N SER A 75 -0.75 9.49 -14.03
CA SER A 75 -2.03 10.20 -14.14
C SER A 75 -3.17 9.17 -14.08
N SER A 76 -4.33 9.56 -13.55
CA SER A 76 -5.48 8.66 -13.41
C SER A 76 -6.80 9.42 -13.39
N ASP A 77 -7.87 8.76 -13.82
CA ASP A 77 -9.27 9.22 -13.67
C ASP A 77 -9.92 8.62 -12.40
N GLY A 78 -9.11 8.27 -11.40
CA GLY A 78 -9.52 7.62 -10.17
C GLY A 78 -9.25 6.11 -10.15
N ILE A 79 -9.83 5.40 -9.18
CA ILE A 79 -9.66 3.96 -9.03
C ILE A 79 -10.72 3.24 -9.86
N GLN A 80 -10.28 2.35 -10.74
CA GLN A 80 -11.14 1.47 -11.53
C GLN A 80 -11.12 0.05 -10.97
N GLU A 81 -12.24 -0.66 -11.11
CA GLU A 81 -12.33 -2.08 -10.76
C GLU A 81 -11.45 -2.92 -11.70
N PRO A 82 -10.44 -3.65 -11.18
CA PRO A 82 -9.53 -4.42 -12.01
C PRO A 82 -10.14 -5.78 -12.39
N PHE A 83 -9.79 -6.31 -13.57
CA PHE A 83 -10.00 -7.73 -13.89
C PHE A 83 -8.99 -8.65 -13.17
N GLU A 84 -7.82 -8.10 -12.86
CA GLU A 84 -6.68 -8.84 -12.32
C GLU A 84 -6.70 -8.94 -10.79
N ILE A 85 -6.08 -10.00 -10.27
CA ILE A 85 -5.75 -10.07 -8.84
C ILE A 85 -4.55 -9.14 -8.58
N LEU A 86 -4.67 -8.34 -7.53
CA LEU A 86 -3.65 -7.37 -7.13
C LEU A 86 -2.57 -8.05 -6.27
N ASP A 87 -1.44 -8.40 -6.89
CA ASP A 87 -0.33 -9.07 -6.22
C ASP A 87 0.60 -8.09 -5.51
N CYS A 88 0.68 -8.20 -4.18
CA CYS A 88 1.57 -7.38 -3.35
C CYS A 88 2.99 -7.99 -3.20
N GLY A 89 3.27 -9.13 -3.81
CA GLY A 89 4.52 -9.88 -3.64
C GLY A 89 4.80 -10.20 -2.17
N ASN A 90 5.95 -9.76 -1.65
CA ASN A 90 6.28 -9.87 -0.22
C ASN A 90 5.91 -8.62 0.60
N SER A 91 5.33 -7.59 -0.02
CA SER A 91 5.13 -6.29 0.64
C SER A 91 3.94 -6.30 1.60
N GLY A 92 4.25 -6.59 2.86
CA GLY A 92 3.27 -6.44 3.95
C GLY A 92 2.83 -4.98 4.16
N THR A 93 3.67 -4.01 3.81
CA THR A 93 3.30 -2.58 3.88
C THR A 93 2.31 -2.24 2.78
N GLY A 94 2.63 -2.61 1.52
CA GLY A 94 1.76 -2.37 0.37
C GLY A 94 0.37 -2.97 0.58
N MET A 95 0.29 -4.25 0.95
CA MET A 95 -1.00 -4.92 1.16
C MET A 95 -1.88 -4.23 2.22
N ARG A 96 -1.29 -3.80 3.35
CA ARG A 96 -2.03 -3.13 4.42
C ARG A 96 -2.54 -1.75 4.02
N LEU A 97 -1.75 -1.00 3.24
CA LEU A 97 -2.16 0.30 2.72
C LEU A 97 -3.27 0.16 1.67
N PHE A 98 -3.12 -0.77 0.72
CA PHE A 98 -4.15 -1.06 -0.28
C PHE A 98 -5.45 -1.57 0.36
N CYS A 99 -5.41 -2.34 1.44
CA CYS A 99 -6.63 -2.70 2.18
C CYS A 99 -7.43 -1.46 2.59
N GLY A 100 -6.77 -0.44 3.14
CA GLY A 100 -7.42 0.81 3.56
C GLY A 100 -7.97 1.58 2.37
N LEU A 101 -7.11 1.82 1.37
CA LEU A 101 -7.45 2.57 0.16
C LEU A 101 -8.62 1.97 -0.62
N LEU A 102 -8.62 0.64 -0.81
CA LEU A 102 -9.63 -0.07 -1.60
C LEU A 102 -10.92 -0.33 -0.82
N SER A 103 -10.90 -0.23 0.52
CA SER A 103 -12.12 -0.36 1.33
C SER A 103 -13.12 0.77 1.07
N SER A 104 -12.65 1.95 0.68
CA SER A 104 -13.48 3.12 0.40
C SER A 104 -13.62 3.46 -1.09
N ALA A 105 -13.01 2.66 -1.97
CA ALA A 105 -13.12 2.80 -3.42
C ALA A 105 -14.26 1.93 -3.96
N GLU A 106 -15.09 2.42 -4.88
CA GLU A 106 -16.16 1.62 -5.46
C GLU A 106 -15.58 0.48 -6.31
N GLY A 107 -15.99 -0.77 -6.04
CA GLY A 107 -15.58 -1.94 -6.81
C GLY A 107 -15.31 -3.19 -5.98
N HIS A 108 -14.89 -4.25 -6.66
CA HIS A 108 -14.43 -5.51 -6.11
C HIS A 108 -12.94 -5.70 -6.36
N PHE A 109 -12.20 -5.95 -5.29
CA PHE A 109 -10.75 -6.08 -5.34
C PHE A 109 -10.31 -7.35 -4.64
N VAL A 110 -9.28 -8.01 -5.17
CA VAL A 110 -8.65 -9.16 -4.54
C VAL A 110 -7.16 -8.89 -4.38
N LEU A 111 -6.69 -8.79 -3.13
CA LEU A 111 -5.28 -8.63 -2.80
C LEU A 111 -4.66 -9.98 -2.45
N THR A 112 -3.50 -10.29 -3.02
CA THR A 112 -2.72 -11.49 -2.71
C THR A 112 -1.25 -11.17 -2.49
N GLY A 113 -0.44 -12.21 -2.30
CA GLY A 113 1.00 -12.10 -2.19
C GLY A 113 1.70 -13.43 -2.46
N ASP A 114 3.02 -13.43 -2.28
CA ASP A 114 3.81 -14.64 -2.33
C ASP A 114 3.46 -15.64 -1.21
N LYS A 115 4.13 -16.79 -1.20
CA LYS A 115 3.90 -17.85 -0.21
C LYS A 115 4.17 -17.43 1.25
N TYR A 116 4.98 -16.39 1.47
CA TYR A 116 5.33 -15.89 2.78
C TYR A 116 4.32 -14.83 3.24
N LEU A 117 3.96 -13.88 2.37
CA LEU A 117 2.97 -12.84 2.67
C LEU A 117 1.60 -13.46 2.97
N ARG A 118 1.20 -14.50 2.24
CA ARG A 118 -0.04 -15.28 2.48
C ARG A 118 -0.10 -16.01 3.83
N ARG A 119 0.99 -16.01 4.60
CA ARG A 119 1.05 -16.55 5.98
C ARG A 119 1.18 -15.45 7.03
N ARG A 120 1.30 -14.18 6.64
CA ARG A 120 1.41 -13.06 7.57
C ARG A 120 0.00 -12.59 7.96
N PRO A 121 -0.27 -12.39 9.26
CA PRO A 121 -1.58 -11.93 9.72
C PRO A 121 -1.87 -10.49 9.27
N MET A 122 -3.10 -10.28 8.80
CA MET A 122 -3.67 -9.03 8.31
C MET A 122 -4.77 -8.50 9.22
N LYS A 123 -5.18 -9.26 10.25
CA LYS A 123 -6.19 -8.86 11.23
C LYS A 123 -5.94 -7.53 11.91
N ARG A 124 -4.66 -7.14 12.02
CA ARG A 124 -4.26 -5.82 12.53
C ARG A 124 -4.88 -4.66 11.74
N VAL A 125 -5.15 -4.81 10.44
CA VAL A 125 -5.80 -3.79 9.61
C VAL A 125 -7.20 -4.18 9.17
N THR A 126 -7.47 -5.47 8.92
CA THR A 126 -8.80 -5.89 8.47
C THR A 126 -9.85 -5.76 9.59
N ALA A 127 -9.51 -6.06 10.84
CA ALA A 127 -10.48 -5.90 11.94
C ALA A 127 -10.89 -4.42 12.19
N PRO A 128 -9.96 -3.44 12.25
CA PRO A 128 -10.34 -2.03 12.28
C PRO A 128 -11.24 -1.60 11.12
N LEU A 129 -10.89 -1.98 9.89
CA LEU A 129 -11.68 -1.64 8.70
C LEU A 129 -13.09 -2.25 8.74
N ILE A 130 -13.20 -3.53 9.10
CA ILE A 130 -14.50 -4.21 9.24
C ILE A 130 -15.33 -3.54 10.34
N SER A 131 -14.70 -3.09 11.44
CA SER A 131 -15.41 -2.43 12.55
C SER A 131 -16.03 -1.08 12.17
N ILE A 132 -15.53 -0.42 11.12
CA ILE A 132 -16.09 0.81 10.56
C ILE A 132 -16.98 0.57 9.34
N GLY A 133 -17.31 -0.69 9.04
CA GLY A 133 -18.26 -1.07 7.99
C GLY A 133 -17.65 -1.47 6.65
N ALA A 134 -16.32 -1.59 6.53
CA ALA A 134 -15.71 -2.12 5.32
C ALA A 134 -16.08 -3.59 5.12
N LYS A 135 -16.34 -3.98 3.86
CA LYS A 135 -16.67 -5.36 3.50
C LYS A 135 -15.42 -6.08 3.02
N ILE A 136 -14.76 -6.77 3.96
CA ILE A 136 -13.52 -7.51 3.72
C ILE A 136 -13.71 -8.95 4.17
N ASP A 137 -13.30 -9.89 3.33
CA ASP A 137 -13.21 -11.31 3.66
C ASP A 137 -11.86 -11.89 3.17
N GLY A 138 -11.53 -13.09 3.61
CA GLY A 138 -10.31 -13.78 3.22
C GLY A 138 -10.10 -15.05 4.03
N ARG A 139 -8.93 -15.67 3.89
CA ARG A 139 -8.61 -16.87 4.66
C ARG A 139 -8.61 -16.55 6.17
N GLU A 140 -9.08 -17.51 6.97
CA GLU A 140 -9.22 -17.35 8.42
C GLU A 140 -10.05 -16.11 8.82
N ASN A 141 -11.18 -15.89 8.13
CA ASN A 141 -12.08 -14.75 8.34
C ASN A 141 -11.37 -13.40 8.15
N GLY A 142 -10.63 -13.27 7.05
CA GLY A 142 -9.91 -12.04 6.69
C GLY A 142 -8.61 -11.79 7.47
N ASP A 143 -8.06 -12.78 8.18
CA ASP A 143 -6.72 -12.66 8.78
C ASP A 143 -5.61 -12.95 7.76
N LEU A 144 -5.85 -13.82 6.79
CA LEU A 144 -4.83 -14.24 5.83
C LEU A 144 -5.24 -13.96 4.38
N ALA A 145 -4.25 -13.59 3.57
CA ALA A 145 -4.41 -13.43 2.14
C ALA A 145 -4.71 -14.78 1.44
N PRO A 146 -5.42 -14.79 0.30
CA PRO A 146 -5.96 -13.62 -0.41
C PRO A 146 -7.10 -12.94 0.36
N LEU A 147 -7.14 -11.61 0.28
CA LEU A 147 -8.21 -10.78 0.85
C LEU A 147 -9.10 -10.28 -0.27
N SER A 148 -10.41 -10.49 -0.14
CA SER A 148 -11.41 -9.92 -1.02
C SER A 148 -12.05 -8.71 -0.37
N ILE A 149 -12.13 -7.61 -1.10
CA ILE A 149 -12.65 -6.34 -0.63
C ILE A 149 -13.77 -5.91 -1.57
N ARG A 150 -14.96 -5.68 -1.03
CA ARG A 150 -16.03 -4.98 -1.75
C ARG A 150 -16.08 -3.55 -1.25
N GLY A 151 -15.35 -2.68 -1.93
CA GLY A 151 -15.23 -1.30 -1.55
C GLY A 151 -16.45 -0.48 -1.95
N ALA A 152 -16.73 0.55 -1.16
CA ALA A 152 -17.79 1.53 -1.35
C ALA A 152 -17.51 2.73 -0.43
N SER A 153 -18.19 3.86 -0.65
CA SER A 153 -18.14 4.99 0.30
C SER A 153 -18.38 4.49 1.73
N LEU A 154 -17.47 4.85 2.64
CA LEU A 154 -17.59 4.51 4.06
C LEU A 154 -18.35 5.61 4.79
N LYS A 155 -18.97 5.26 5.92
CA LYS A 155 -19.50 6.26 6.84
C LYS A 155 -18.37 6.91 7.61
N ALA A 156 -18.51 8.19 7.93
CA ALA A 156 -17.66 8.88 8.87
C ALA A 156 -17.53 8.07 10.18
N PHE A 157 -16.31 7.97 10.71
CA PHE A 157 -16.01 7.14 11.88
C PHE A 157 -15.11 7.86 12.89
N ASN A 158 -15.23 7.47 14.15
CA ASN A 158 -14.26 7.78 15.20
C ASN A 158 -13.66 6.47 15.71
N TYR A 159 -12.39 6.23 15.38
CA TYR A 159 -11.69 5.00 15.70
C TYR A 159 -10.57 5.24 16.72
N GLU A 160 -10.66 4.57 17.86
CA GLU A 160 -9.63 4.58 18.91
C GLU A 160 -8.82 3.28 18.86
N SER A 161 -7.55 3.39 18.44
CA SER A 161 -6.62 2.28 18.42
C SER A 161 -6.11 1.99 19.83
N LYS A 162 -6.08 0.70 20.21
CA LYS A 162 -5.47 0.24 21.46
C LYS A 162 -3.94 0.18 21.40
N ILE A 163 -3.35 0.43 20.23
CA ILE A 163 -1.90 0.35 20.00
C ILE A 163 -1.43 1.51 19.12
N ALA A 164 -0.22 2.01 19.37
CA ALA A 164 0.45 2.92 18.45
C ALA A 164 0.94 2.12 17.23
N SER A 165 0.39 2.39 16.05
CA SER A 165 0.78 1.66 14.84
C SER A 165 0.63 2.49 13.58
N ALA A 166 1.75 2.88 12.99
CA ALA A 166 1.78 3.60 11.72
C ALA A 166 1.07 2.85 10.57
N GLN A 167 1.04 1.51 10.61
CA GLN A 167 0.33 0.70 9.62
C GLN A 167 -1.20 0.83 9.77
N VAL A 168 -1.72 0.73 10.99
CA VAL A 168 -3.15 0.89 11.27
C VAL A 168 -3.56 2.33 10.97
N LYS A 169 -2.80 3.31 11.49
CA LYS A 169 -3.02 4.74 11.24
C LYS A 169 -3.10 5.06 9.74
N SER A 170 -2.09 4.64 8.96
CA SER A 170 -2.07 4.92 7.51
C SER A 170 -3.23 4.22 6.78
N CYS A 171 -3.54 2.98 7.17
CA CYS A 171 -4.64 2.22 6.60
C CYS A 171 -6.00 2.90 6.84
N MET A 172 -6.26 3.33 8.07
CA MET A 172 -7.51 4.03 8.43
C MET A 172 -7.60 5.42 7.78
N ILE A 173 -6.48 6.16 7.68
CA ILE A 173 -6.45 7.45 6.98
C ILE A 173 -6.78 7.27 5.49
N LEU A 174 -6.21 6.25 4.83
CA LEU A 174 -6.51 5.96 3.42
C LEU A 174 -7.98 5.59 3.22
N ALA A 175 -8.57 4.81 4.14
CA ALA A 175 -9.99 4.49 4.11
C ALA A 175 -10.87 5.76 4.28
N ALA A 176 -10.45 6.70 5.11
CA ALA A 176 -11.18 7.95 5.35
C ALA A 176 -11.25 8.90 4.15
N LEU A 177 -10.34 8.79 3.16
CA LEU A 177 -10.28 9.72 2.01
C LEU A 177 -11.57 9.79 1.18
N ARG A 178 -12.40 8.74 1.23
CA ARG A 178 -13.71 8.67 0.54
C ARG A 178 -14.84 8.33 1.51
N ALA A 179 -14.72 8.78 2.77
CA ALA A 179 -15.82 8.70 3.72
C ALA A 179 -16.83 9.84 3.51
N ASP A 180 -18.08 9.65 3.95
CA ASP A 180 -19.18 10.62 3.80
C ASP A 180 -19.14 11.80 4.80
N GLY A 181 -18.04 11.98 5.53
CA GLY A 181 -17.87 13.06 6.49
C GLY A 181 -16.51 13.02 7.20
N GLU A 182 -16.39 13.79 8.29
CA GLU A 182 -15.14 13.89 9.06
C GLU A 182 -14.85 12.59 9.82
N CYS A 183 -13.68 12.00 9.56
CA CYS A 183 -13.19 10.84 10.28
C CYS A 183 -12.12 11.22 11.30
N LYS A 184 -12.16 10.58 12.48
CA LYS A 184 -11.17 10.74 13.53
C LYS A 184 -10.47 9.41 13.82
N TYR A 185 -9.16 9.45 13.93
CA TYR A 185 -8.33 8.34 14.40
C TYR A 185 -7.52 8.80 15.61
N THR A 186 -7.49 8.00 16.67
CA THR A 186 -6.71 8.28 17.89
C THR A 186 -5.89 7.04 18.26
N GLU A 187 -4.64 7.23 18.68
CA GLU A 187 -3.76 6.18 19.18
C GLU A 187 -2.98 6.67 20.42
N PRO A 188 -2.54 5.77 21.32
CA PRO A 188 -1.73 6.10 22.48
C PRO A 188 -0.32 6.57 22.13
#